data_AF-A0A0D2UQC0-F1
#
_entry.id   AF-A0A0D2UQC0-F1
#
_cell.length_a   1.000
_cell.length_b   1.000
_cell.length_c   1.000
_cell.angle_alpha   90.00
_cell.angle_beta   90.00
_cell.angle_gamma   90.00
#
_symmetry.space_group_name_H-M   'P 1'
#
loop_
_entity.id
_entity.type
_entity.pdbx_description
1 polymer ?
#
loop_
_entity_poly.entity_id
_entity_poly.type
_entity_poly.pdbx_seq_one_letter_code
_entity_poly.pdbx_strand_id
1 'polypeptide(L)'
;MPQVEATESLQQLVRDYLATQVKKGQQLQQKHKQATATTTTTTTSDLRAELQAAQSAWDEAKAKATTTSTTATSTTSTTATSTSSKEAVDEATPLQRPALLIEFALVKRLWQQLKQDQPALTLHKVLHGSQIVPPAMPEIVRSPELVARLAKLKVLVEEKNYARMTRGLTAHAEEPNINPLELKKVEQIFSLIFGTILSGVAVFAAGYKVSEQVFPGNTAMMVLCGMLAAFVALGAELYFIIKFSL
;
A
#
# COMPACT_ATOMS: atom_id res chain seq x y z
N MET A 1 -34.62 53.04 12.56
CA MET A 1 -34.82 51.71 11.96
C MET A 1 -33.62 51.33 11.07
N PRO A 2 -32.47 50.87 11.61
CA PRO A 2 -31.28 50.55 10.80
C PRO A 2 -30.88 49.06 10.76
N GLN A 3 -31.62 48.16 11.44
CA GLN A 3 -31.20 46.76 11.60
C GLN A 3 -31.68 45.82 10.47
N VAL A 4 -32.61 46.25 9.62
CA VAL A 4 -33.19 45.41 8.56
C VAL A 4 -32.37 45.47 7.26
N GLU A 5 -31.70 46.60 6.99
CA GLU A 5 -30.84 46.77 5.79
C GLU A 5 -29.57 45.89 5.83
N ALA A 6 -29.03 45.64 7.03
CA ALA A 6 -27.82 44.86 7.19
C ALA A 6 -28.02 43.37 6.85
N THR A 7 -29.20 42.81 7.13
CA THR A 7 -29.47 41.38 6.87
C THR A 7 -29.71 41.10 5.39
N GLU A 8 -30.34 42.03 4.66
CA GLU A 8 -30.53 41.91 3.21
C GLU A 8 -29.20 41.97 2.45
N SER A 9 -28.26 42.82 2.90
CA SER A 9 -26.92 42.91 2.29
C SER A 9 -26.11 41.61 2.44
N LEU A 10 -26.21 40.94 3.59
CA LEU A 10 -25.53 39.67 3.83
C LEU A 10 -26.16 38.53 3.02
N GLN A 11 -27.49 38.50 2.88
CA GLN A 11 -28.14 37.51 2.02
C GLN A 11 -27.76 37.69 0.55
N GLN A 12 -27.60 38.93 0.09
CA GLN A 12 -27.17 39.20 -1.27
C GLN A 12 -25.73 38.75 -1.51
N LEU A 13 -24.82 39.00 -0.57
CA LEU A 13 -23.43 38.59 -0.67
C LEU A 13 -23.26 37.07 -0.65
N VAL A 14 -24.07 36.35 0.13
CA VAL A 14 -24.08 34.88 0.14
C VAL A 14 -24.60 34.31 -1.20
N ARG A 15 -25.65 34.92 -1.77
CA ARG A 15 -26.16 34.50 -3.10
C ARG A 15 -25.13 34.71 -4.20
N ASP A 16 -24.43 35.84 -4.21
CA ASP A 16 -23.39 36.14 -5.20
C ASP A 16 -22.17 35.22 -5.04
N TYR A 17 -21.80 34.91 -3.80
CA TYR A 17 -20.74 33.95 -3.51
C TYR A 17 -21.10 32.54 -4.03
N LEU A 18 -22.31 32.07 -3.77
CA LEU A 18 -22.79 30.77 -4.25
C LEU A 18 -22.87 30.72 -5.79
N ALA A 19 -23.37 31.77 -6.43
CA ALA A 19 -23.43 31.86 -7.89
C ALA A 19 -22.03 31.81 -8.52
N THR A 20 -21.04 32.44 -7.87
CA THR A 20 -19.64 32.41 -8.32
C THR A 20 -19.02 31.01 -8.19
N GLN A 21 -19.33 30.28 -7.12
CA GLN A 21 -18.84 28.92 -6.93
C GLN A 21 -19.44 27.93 -7.94
N VAL A 22 -20.73 28.06 -8.26
CA VAL A 22 -21.38 27.22 -9.28
C VAL A 22 -20.76 27.45 -10.67
N LYS A 23 -20.48 28.71 -11.04
CA LYS A 23 -19.82 29.02 -12.32
C LYS A 23 -18.41 28.44 -12.41
N LYS A 24 -17.61 28.51 -11.33
CA LYS A 24 -16.28 27.89 -11.27
C LYS A 24 -16.36 26.37 -11.42
N GLY A 25 -17.32 25.72 -10.78
CA GLY A 25 -17.56 24.28 -10.91
C GLY A 25 -17.91 23.88 -12.35
N GLN A 26 -18.77 24.65 -13.03
CA GLN A 26 -19.14 24.38 -14.42
C GLN A 26 -17.98 24.59 -15.41
N GLN A 27 -17.16 25.63 -15.21
CA GLN A 27 -15.96 25.84 -16.04
C GLN A 27 -14.94 24.70 -15.87
N LEU A 28 -14.73 24.20 -14.66
CA LEU A 28 -13.85 23.06 -14.42
C LEU A 28 -14.37 21.81 -15.13
N GLN A 29 -15.68 21.54 -15.09
CA GLN A 29 -16.25 20.41 -15.82
C GLN A 29 -16.13 20.55 -17.34
N GLN A 30 -16.28 21.75 -17.90
CA GLN A 30 -16.07 21.99 -19.33
C GLN A 30 -14.60 21.79 -19.73
N LYS A 31 -13.65 22.27 -18.90
CA LYS A 31 -12.21 22.06 -19.13
C LYS A 31 -11.85 20.57 -19.10
N HIS A 32 -12.44 19.79 -18.18
CA HIS A 32 -12.24 18.34 -18.15
C HIS A 32 -12.83 17.64 -19.38
N LYS A 33 -14.03 18.01 -19.83
CA LYS A 33 -14.64 17.44 -21.05
C LYS A 33 -13.80 17.71 -22.30
N GLN A 34 -13.21 18.90 -22.41
CA GLN A 34 -12.33 19.26 -23.53
C GLN A 34 -10.99 18.51 -23.45
N ALA A 35 -10.40 18.35 -22.26
CA ALA A 35 -9.18 17.55 -22.08
C ALA A 35 -9.39 16.06 -22.40
N THR A 36 -10.58 15.51 -22.14
CA THR A 36 -10.90 14.11 -22.47
C THR A 36 -11.20 13.84 -23.94
N ALA A 37 -11.47 14.87 -24.74
CA ALA A 37 -11.75 14.71 -26.17
C ALA A 37 -10.47 14.74 -27.04
N THR A 38 -9.44 15.46 -26.62
CA THR A 38 -8.23 15.69 -27.45
C THR A 38 -7.16 14.59 -27.33
N THR A 39 -7.15 13.82 -26.24
CA THR A 39 -6.09 12.80 -26.00
C THR A 39 -6.43 11.41 -26.55
N THR A 40 -7.68 11.14 -26.93
CA THR A 40 -8.16 9.77 -27.17
C THR A 40 -8.19 9.35 -28.65
N THR A 41 -7.95 10.25 -29.60
CA THR A 41 -8.10 9.91 -31.04
C THR A 41 -6.82 9.53 -31.76
N THR A 42 -5.63 9.90 -31.27
CA THR A 42 -4.37 9.62 -31.99
C THR A 42 -3.72 8.30 -31.57
N THR A 43 -3.79 7.90 -30.30
CA THR A 43 -2.96 6.79 -29.79
C THR A 43 -3.59 5.40 -29.95
N THR A 44 -4.91 5.27 -30.16
CA THR A 44 -5.57 3.95 -30.16
C THR A 44 -5.44 3.21 -31.50
N SER A 45 -5.23 3.92 -32.61
CA SER A 45 -5.08 3.29 -33.93
C SER A 45 -3.68 2.69 -34.13
N ASP A 46 -2.64 3.38 -33.66
CA ASP A 46 -1.25 2.91 -33.74
C ASP A 46 -1.01 1.69 -32.83
N LEU A 47 -1.58 1.69 -31.61
CA LEU A 47 -1.48 0.54 -30.70
C LEU A 47 -2.18 -0.71 -31.23
N ARG A 48 -3.26 -0.56 -32.01
CA ARG A 48 -3.96 -1.71 -32.62
C ARG A 48 -3.15 -2.33 -33.75
N ALA A 49 -2.44 -1.52 -34.53
CA ALA A 49 -1.55 -1.99 -35.57
C ALA A 49 -0.32 -2.72 -34.99
N GLU A 50 0.28 -2.20 -33.91
CA GLU A 50 1.36 -2.88 -33.20
C GLU A 50 0.92 -4.20 -32.56
N LEU A 51 -0.28 -4.24 -31.96
CA LEU A 51 -0.79 -5.47 -31.33
C LEU A 51 -1.00 -6.58 -32.39
N GLN A 52 -1.53 -6.22 -33.57
CA GLN A 52 -1.74 -7.18 -34.65
C GLN A 52 -0.41 -7.72 -35.22
N ALA A 53 0.61 -6.87 -35.36
CA ALA A 53 1.95 -7.30 -35.79
C ALA A 53 2.60 -8.25 -34.77
N ALA A 54 2.47 -7.94 -33.47
CA ALA A 54 2.97 -8.78 -32.40
C ALA A 54 2.26 -10.15 -32.33
N GLN A 55 0.96 -10.20 -32.59
CA GLN A 55 0.20 -11.45 -32.64
C GLN A 55 0.63 -12.34 -33.82
N SER A 56 0.83 -11.77 -35.02
CA SER A 56 1.32 -12.56 -36.16
C SER A 56 2.72 -13.13 -35.94
N ALA A 57 3.62 -12.37 -35.27
CA ALA A 57 4.96 -12.85 -34.94
C ALA A 57 4.92 -14.01 -33.92
N TRP A 58 3.98 -13.96 -32.98
CA TRP A 58 3.79 -15.02 -31.99
C TRP A 58 3.27 -16.33 -32.60
N ASP A 59 2.37 -16.23 -33.59
CA ASP A 59 1.84 -17.40 -34.30
C ASP A 59 2.89 -18.05 -35.21
N GLU A 60 3.77 -17.28 -35.84
CA GLU A 60 4.90 -17.80 -36.62
C GLU A 60 5.93 -18.50 -35.71
N ALA A 61 6.20 -17.95 -34.53
CA ALA A 61 7.08 -18.58 -33.54
C ALA A 61 6.50 -19.91 -33.02
N LYS A 62 5.18 -20.00 -32.80
CA LYS A 62 4.49 -21.25 -32.45
C LYS A 62 4.56 -22.30 -33.56
N ALA A 63 4.36 -21.89 -34.82
CA ALA A 63 4.49 -22.79 -35.96
C ALA A 63 5.91 -23.37 -36.04
N LYS A 64 6.94 -22.56 -35.79
CA LYS A 64 8.35 -22.98 -35.80
C LYS A 64 8.71 -23.91 -34.61
N ALA A 65 8.10 -23.70 -33.45
CA ALA A 65 8.29 -24.56 -32.28
C ALA A 65 7.65 -25.96 -32.44
N THR A 66 6.63 -26.09 -33.28
CA THR A 66 5.88 -27.37 -33.45
C THR A 66 6.55 -28.34 -34.42
N THR A 67 7.47 -27.89 -35.27
CA THR A 67 8.18 -28.75 -36.26
C THR A 67 9.50 -29.35 -35.73
N THR A 68 9.95 -29.00 -34.51
CA THR A 68 11.30 -29.37 -34.03
C THR A 68 11.31 -30.45 -32.92
N SER A 69 10.15 -30.98 -32.47
CA SER A 69 10.11 -32.07 -31.49
C SER A 69 9.34 -33.30 -32.00
N THR A 70 9.97 -34.07 -32.89
CA THR A 70 9.56 -35.45 -33.17
C THR A 70 10.79 -36.33 -33.33
N THR A 71 11.45 -36.64 -32.22
CA THR A 71 12.33 -37.82 -32.09
C THR A 71 12.40 -38.26 -30.62
N ALA A 72 11.97 -39.52 -30.40
CA ALA A 72 12.22 -40.41 -29.26
C ALA A 72 11.54 -40.13 -27.91
N THR A 73 11.08 -41.09 -27.11
CA THR A 73 10.71 -42.51 -27.24
C THR A 73 10.04 -42.86 -25.90
N SER A 74 8.89 -43.52 -25.99
CA SER A 74 8.14 -44.32 -25.01
C SER A 74 8.88 -44.93 -23.80
N THR A 75 8.19 -45.01 -22.64
CA THR A 75 7.83 -46.23 -21.85
C THR A 75 6.93 -45.78 -20.66
N THR A 76 5.60 -45.96 -20.67
CA THR A 76 4.81 -47.06 -20.04
C THR A 76 5.13 -47.21 -18.53
N SER A 77 4.22 -47.14 -17.54
CA SER A 77 2.96 -47.87 -17.38
C SER A 77 2.21 -47.39 -16.10
N THR A 78 0.88 -47.16 -16.24
CA THR A 78 -0.26 -47.70 -15.43
C THR A 78 -0.29 -47.58 -13.88
N THR A 79 -1.39 -47.40 -13.13
CA THR A 79 -2.87 -47.56 -13.25
C THR A 79 -3.46 -46.84 -12.00
N ALA A 80 -4.40 -45.89 -12.10
CA ALA A 80 -5.87 -46.01 -11.86
C ALA A 80 -6.26 -46.39 -10.39
N THR A 81 -7.35 -45.99 -9.73
CA THR A 81 -8.72 -45.60 -10.11
C THR A 81 -9.45 -45.08 -8.85
N SER A 82 -10.47 -44.21 -9.04
CA SER A 82 -11.67 -43.99 -8.19
C SER A 82 -11.47 -43.39 -6.78
N THR A 83 -12.32 -42.51 -6.24
CA THR A 83 -13.78 -42.63 -6.16
C THR A 83 -14.43 -41.28 -5.89
N SER A 84 -15.51 -41.02 -6.65
CA SER A 84 -16.53 -39.99 -6.44
C SER A 84 -17.52 -40.45 -5.36
N SER A 85 -17.79 -39.61 -4.35
CA SER A 85 -19.05 -39.46 -3.59
C SER A 85 -18.95 -38.07 -2.94
N LYS A 86 -19.77 -37.03 -3.17
CA LYS A 86 -21.22 -36.92 -3.28
C LYS A 86 -21.95 -37.65 -2.15
N GLU A 87 -21.95 -37.02 -0.99
CA GLU A 87 -23.02 -37.17 0.00
C GLU A 87 -23.47 -35.77 0.42
N ALA A 88 -24.68 -35.45 -0.05
CA ALA A 88 -25.55 -34.45 0.51
C ALA A 88 -26.31 -35.08 1.68
N VAL A 89 -26.97 -34.21 2.46
CA VAL A 89 -27.97 -34.50 3.50
C VAL A 89 -27.37 -34.72 4.89
N ASP A 90 -27.34 -33.67 5.70
CA ASP A 90 -28.36 -33.60 6.76
C ASP A 90 -28.64 -32.13 7.15
N GLU A 91 -29.76 -31.64 6.63
CA GLU A 91 -30.34 -30.35 6.95
C GLU A 91 -31.12 -30.50 8.27
N ALA A 92 -30.39 -30.40 9.38
CA ALA A 92 -31.00 -30.37 10.70
C ALA A 92 -31.73 -29.04 10.91
N THR A 93 -33.01 -29.07 10.56
CA THR A 93 -34.07 -28.13 10.93
C THR A 93 -33.86 -27.66 12.39
N PRO A 94 -33.73 -26.34 12.68
CA PRO A 94 -33.65 -25.88 14.04
C PRO A 94 -35.03 -26.09 14.67
N LEU A 95 -35.08 -26.98 15.67
CA LEU A 95 -36.28 -27.22 16.46
C LEU A 95 -36.81 -25.89 17.00
N GLN A 96 -37.95 -25.44 16.45
CA GLN A 96 -38.80 -24.42 17.03
C GLN A 96 -39.33 -24.92 18.38
N ARG A 97 -38.52 -24.83 19.44
CA ARG A 97 -39.07 -24.56 20.77
C ARG A 97 -39.58 -23.13 20.72
N PRO A 98 -40.74 -22.81 21.32
CA PRO A 98 -41.11 -21.42 21.55
C PRO A 98 -40.01 -20.84 22.44
N ALA A 99 -39.08 -20.10 21.83
CA ALA A 99 -38.03 -19.43 22.57
C ALA A 99 -38.74 -18.42 23.47
N LEU A 100 -38.83 -18.71 24.76
CA LEU A 100 -39.26 -17.75 25.77
C LEU A 100 -38.27 -16.59 25.71
N LEU A 101 -38.60 -15.58 24.91
CA LEU A 101 -37.81 -14.38 24.73
C LEU A 101 -37.97 -13.56 26.01
N ILE A 102 -37.00 -13.68 26.91
CA ILE A 102 -36.98 -12.89 28.13
C ILE A 102 -36.24 -11.59 27.81
N GLU A 103 -36.88 -10.47 28.10
CA GLU A 103 -36.25 -9.16 27.97
C GLU A 103 -35.04 -9.07 28.93
N PHE A 104 -33.90 -8.62 28.41
CA PHE A 104 -32.66 -8.49 29.18
C PHE A 104 -32.85 -7.62 30.44
N ALA A 105 -33.76 -6.65 30.40
CA ALA A 105 -34.10 -5.80 31.54
C ALA A 105 -34.62 -6.58 32.75
N LEU A 106 -35.42 -7.64 32.55
CA LEU A 106 -35.95 -8.47 33.62
C LEU A 106 -34.86 -9.33 34.27
N VAL A 107 -33.99 -9.92 33.44
CA VAL A 107 -32.84 -10.70 33.93
C VAL A 107 -31.88 -9.81 34.72
N LYS A 108 -31.65 -8.58 34.27
CA LYS A 108 -30.82 -7.59 34.97
C LYS A 108 -31.41 -7.20 36.33
N ARG A 109 -32.73 -6.98 36.43
CA ARG A 109 -33.41 -6.68 37.69
C ARG A 109 -33.36 -7.85 38.68
N LEU A 110 -33.62 -9.06 38.19
CA LEU A 110 -33.51 -10.28 39.00
C LEU A 110 -32.08 -10.46 39.53
N TRP A 111 -31.07 -10.26 38.68
CA TRP A 111 -29.68 -10.31 39.11
C TRP A 111 -29.34 -9.24 40.15
N GLN A 112 -29.87 -8.01 40.03
CA GLN A 112 -29.67 -6.94 41.01
C GLN A 112 -30.24 -7.29 42.39
N GLN A 113 -31.41 -7.92 42.44
CA GLN A 113 -32.01 -8.39 43.68
C GLN A 113 -31.21 -9.56 44.28
N LEU A 114 -30.82 -10.54 43.47
CA LEU A 114 -30.06 -11.70 43.92
C LEU A 114 -28.64 -11.35 44.39
N LYS A 115 -28.09 -10.24 43.89
CA LYS A 115 -26.78 -9.72 44.30
C LYS A 115 -26.77 -9.12 45.71
N GLN A 116 -27.92 -8.68 46.23
CA GLN A 116 -28.02 -8.25 47.64
C GLN A 116 -27.82 -9.44 48.59
N ASP A 117 -28.32 -10.62 48.23
CA ASP A 117 -28.20 -11.83 49.06
C ASP A 117 -26.91 -12.62 48.79
N GLN A 118 -26.40 -12.60 47.56
CA GLN A 118 -25.17 -13.33 47.19
C GLN A 118 -24.22 -12.48 46.33
N PRO A 119 -23.20 -11.82 46.94
CA PRO A 119 -22.29 -10.93 46.22
C PRO A 119 -21.37 -11.64 45.22
N ALA A 120 -21.22 -12.96 45.32
CA ALA A 120 -20.35 -13.78 44.45
C ALA A 120 -21.00 -14.20 43.11
N LEU A 121 -22.28 -13.91 42.89
CA LEU A 121 -23.03 -14.33 41.70
C LEU A 121 -22.85 -13.33 40.56
N THR A 122 -22.06 -13.72 39.55
CA THR A 122 -21.83 -12.90 38.36
C THR A 122 -22.93 -13.12 37.31
N LEU A 123 -23.32 -12.05 36.60
CA LEU A 123 -24.37 -12.08 35.59
C LEU A 123 -24.15 -13.16 34.51
N HIS A 124 -22.90 -13.38 34.07
CA HIS A 124 -22.60 -14.41 33.07
C HIS A 124 -22.91 -15.84 33.55
N LYS A 125 -22.92 -16.11 34.87
CA LYS A 125 -23.34 -17.41 35.43
C LYS A 125 -24.86 -17.58 35.39
N VAL A 126 -25.61 -16.49 35.57
CA VAL A 126 -27.08 -16.48 35.45
C VAL A 126 -27.53 -16.60 34.00
N LEU A 127 -26.73 -16.08 33.06
CA LEU A 127 -26.96 -16.20 31.63
C LEU A 127 -26.42 -17.53 31.03
N HIS A 128 -25.82 -18.40 31.85
CA HIS A 128 -25.29 -19.68 31.38
C HIS A 128 -26.43 -20.60 30.92
N GLY A 129 -26.45 -20.95 29.62
CA GLY A 129 -27.53 -21.72 29.00
C GLY A 129 -28.63 -20.87 28.33
N SER A 130 -28.53 -19.53 28.39
CA SER A 130 -29.40 -18.63 27.63
C SER A 130 -28.78 -18.30 26.26
N GLN A 131 -29.59 -18.30 25.21
CA GLN A 131 -29.18 -17.87 23.88
C GLN A 131 -29.48 -16.37 23.74
N ILE A 132 -28.43 -15.57 23.54
CA ILE A 132 -28.56 -14.13 23.32
C ILE A 132 -28.97 -13.92 21.87
N VAL A 133 -30.20 -13.46 21.63
CA VAL A 133 -30.67 -13.06 20.30
C VAL A 133 -30.42 -11.57 20.13
N PRO A 134 -29.42 -11.16 19.32
CA PRO A 134 -29.20 -9.74 19.04
C PRO A 134 -30.39 -9.18 18.25
N PRO A 135 -30.79 -7.91 18.49
CA PRO A 135 -31.81 -7.27 17.66
C PRO A 135 -31.35 -7.24 16.21
N ALA A 136 -32.25 -7.53 15.28
CA ALA A 136 -31.96 -7.51 13.85
C ALA A 136 -31.45 -6.11 13.46
N MET A 137 -30.20 -6.04 13.01
CA MET A 137 -29.58 -4.80 12.55
C MET A 137 -30.36 -4.30 11.32
N PRO A 138 -30.80 -3.02 11.29
CA PRO A 138 -31.45 -2.48 10.10
C PRO A 138 -30.48 -2.53 8.91
N GLU A 139 -30.93 -3.10 7.80
CA GLU A 139 -30.12 -3.20 6.59
C GLU A 139 -29.91 -1.80 6.01
N ILE A 140 -28.68 -1.30 6.12
CA ILE A 140 -28.30 -0.03 5.53
C ILE A 140 -28.32 -0.21 4.01
N VAL A 141 -29.26 0.45 3.33
CA VAL A 141 -29.33 0.50 1.86
C VAL A 141 -28.04 1.15 1.34
N ARG A 142 -27.11 0.33 0.86
CA ARG A 142 -25.80 0.78 0.41
C ARG A 142 -25.96 1.64 -0.84
N SER A 143 -25.42 2.86 -0.81
CA SER A 143 -25.43 3.72 -1.99
C SER A 143 -24.65 3.07 -3.14
N PRO A 144 -25.13 3.18 -4.40
CA PRO A 144 -24.51 2.51 -5.55
C PRO A 144 -23.07 2.96 -5.79
N GLU A 145 -22.73 4.18 -5.36
CA GLU A 145 -21.38 4.72 -5.42
C GLU A 145 -20.41 3.97 -4.50
N LEU A 146 -20.84 3.59 -3.29
CA LEU A 146 -19.99 2.85 -2.35
C LEU A 146 -19.77 1.42 -2.82
N VAL A 147 -20.75 0.80 -3.46
CA VAL A 147 -20.60 -0.54 -4.07
C VAL A 147 -19.58 -0.50 -5.20
N ALA A 148 -19.63 0.53 -6.06
CA ALA A 148 -18.65 0.72 -7.13
C ALA A 148 -17.22 0.97 -6.59
N ARG A 149 -17.08 1.74 -5.50
CA ARG A 149 -15.78 1.95 -4.83
C ARG A 149 -15.26 0.67 -4.19
N LEU A 150 -16.12 -0.12 -3.55
CA LEU A 150 -15.75 -1.40 -2.95
C LEU A 150 -15.32 -2.42 -4.01
N ALA A 151 -15.98 -2.46 -5.17
CA ALA A 151 -15.57 -3.31 -6.28
C ALA A 151 -14.15 -2.95 -6.75
N LYS A 152 -13.85 -1.66 -6.91
CA LYS A 152 -12.48 -1.18 -7.24
C LYS A 152 -11.47 -1.55 -6.16
N LEU A 153 -11.81 -1.33 -4.89
CA LEU A 153 -10.91 -1.63 -3.78
C LEU A 153 -10.63 -3.13 -3.66
N LYS A 154 -11.64 -3.97 -3.89
CA LYS A 154 -11.51 -5.43 -3.87
C LYS A 154 -10.54 -5.90 -4.95
N VAL A 155 -10.67 -5.39 -6.17
CA VAL A 155 -9.76 -5.70 -7.28
C VAL A 155 -8.31 -5.31 -6.92
N LEU A 156 -8.10 -4.10 -6.38
CA LEU A 156 -6.76 -3.64 -5.98
C LEU A 156 -6.14 -4.51 -4.86
N VAL A 157 -6.95 -4.95 -3.90
CA VAL A 157 -6.49 -5.83 -2.82
C VAL A 157 -6.16 -7.22 -3.36
N GLU A 158 -6.97 -7.76 -4.26
CA GLU A 158 -6.74 -9.05 -4.89
C GLU A 158 -5.48 -9.03 -5.75
N GLU A 159 -5.24 -7.98 -6.53
CA GLU A 159 -4.01 -7.80 -7.31
C GLU A 159 -2.78 -7.75 -6.40
N LYS A 160 -2.82 -6.95 -5.33
CA LYS A 160 -1.73 -6.88 -4.35
C LYS A 160 -1.49 -8.21 -3.65
N ASN A 161 -2.55 -8.94 -3.31
CA ASN A 161 -2.43 -10.25 -2.68
C ASN A 161 -1.92 -11.31 -3.66
N TYR A 162 -2.37 -11.29 -4.91
CA TYR A 162 -1.87 -12.15 -5.97
C TYR A 162 -0.37 -11.92 -6.17
N ALA A 163 0.06 -10.67 -6.34
CA ALA A 163 1.47 -10.29 -6.47
C ALA A 163 2.30 -10.76 -5.26
N ARG A 164 1.76 -10.70 -4.04
CA ARG A 164 2.44 -11.24 -2.84
C ARG A 164 2.55 -12.76 -2.86
N MET A 165 1.52 -13.47 -3.29
CA MET A 165 1.51 -14.94 -3.37
C MET A 165 2.41 -15.46 -4.50
N THR A 166 2.54 -14.72 -5.61
CA THR A 166 3.36 -15.09 -6.76
C THR A 166 4.80 -14.57 -6.70
N ARG A 167 5.11 -13.64 -5.79
CA ARG A 167 6.47 -13.05 -5.59
C ARG A 167 7.59 -14.08 -5.43
N GLY A 168 7.30 -15.26 -4.87
CA GLY A 168 8.29 -16.34 -4.70
C GLY A 168 8.34 -17.35 -5.86
N LEU A 169 7.40 -17.27 -6.80
CA LEU A 169 7.28 -18.19 -7.93
C LEU A 169 7.90 -17.61 -9.21
N THR A 170 7.94 -16.28 -9.34
CA THR A 170 8.66 -15.58 -10.41
C THR A 170 10.10 -15.28 -9.99
N ALA A 171 10.93 -16.31 -9.82
CA ALA A 171 12.35 -16.16 -9.51
C ALA A 171 13.19 -15.59 -10.68
N HIS A 172 12.57 -15.08 -11.75
CA HIS A 172 13.25 -14.66 -12.98
C HIS A 172 12.70 -13.41 -13.68
N ALA A 173 11.81 -12.65 -13.05
CA ALA A 173 11.44 -11.31 -13.54
C ALA A 173 11.94 -10.28 -12.52
N GLU A 174 13.17 -9.81 -12.73
CA GLU A 174 13.77 -8.71 -11.97
C GLU A 174 12.92 -7.45 -12.12
N GLU A 175 12.06 -7.17 -11.13
CA GLU A 175 11.71 -5.80 -10.79
C GLU A 175 12.24 -5.51 -9.38
N PRO A 176 13.05 -4.45 -9.18
CA PRO A 176 13.58 -4.11 -7.88
C PRO A 176 12.44 -3.53 -7.04
N ASN A 177 11.74 -4.38 -6.29
CA ASN A 177 10.84 -3.92 -5.24
C ASN A 177 11.70 -3.44 -4.07
N ILE A 178 12.29 -2.25 -4.23
CA ILE A 178 13.10 -1.55 -3.24
C ILE A 178 12.23 -1.39 -1.99
N ASN A 179 12.57 -2.15 -0.94
CA ASN A 179 11.82 -2.06 0.29
C ASN A 179 11.99 -0.63 0.85
N PRO A 180 10.94 0.05 1.33
CA PRO A 180 11.07 1.40 1.87
C PRO A 180 12.01 1.47 3.09
N LEU A 181 12.27 0.33 3.74
CA LEU A 181 13.30 0.21 4.78
C LEU A 181 14.73 0.22 4.24
N GLU A 182 14.95 -0.30 3.03
CA GLU A 182 16.26 -0.28 2.37
C GLU A 182 16.59 1.13 1.89
N LEU A 183 15.59 1.86 1.34
CA LEU A 183 15.77 3.25 0.94
C LEU A 183 16.22 4.14 2.10
N LYS A 184 15.63 3.97 3.29
CA LYS A 184 16.04 4.72 4.50
C LYS A 184 17.46 4.39 4.96
N LYS A 185 17.88 3.12 4.86
CA LYS A 185 19.25 2.72 5.20
C LYS A 185 20.26 3.29 4.20
N VAL A 186 19.92 3.30 2.91
CA VAL A 186 20.75 3.88 1.86
C VAL A 186 20.91 5.39 2.06
N GLU A 187 19.83 6.10 2.41
CA GLU A 187 19.89 7.54 2.70
C GLU A 187 20.81 7.85 3.88
N GLN A 188 20.75 7.04 4.94
CA GLN A 188 21.62 7.19 6.11
C GLN A 188 23.10 6.95 5.76
N ILE A 189 23.40 5.89 4.99
CA ILE A 189 24.77 5.58 4.57
C ILE A 189 25.30 6.66 3.63
N PHE A 190 24.47 7.18 2.74
CA PHE A 190 24.84 8.28 1.85
C PHE A 190 25.23 9.52 2.63
N SER A 191 24.43 9.94 3.60
CA SER A 191 24.76 11.08 4.46
C SER A 191 26.08 10.89 5.20
N LEU A 192 26.40 9.66 5.61
CA LEU A 192 27.66 9.34 6.28
C LEU A 192 28.86 9.46 5.33
N ILE A 193 28.77 8.90 4.13
CA ILE A 193 29.83 8.97 3.11
C ILE A 193 30.10 10.43 2.71
N PHE A 194 29.04 11.23 2.52
CA PHE A 194 29.18 12.64 2.21
C PHE A 194 29.85 13.42 3.34
N GLY A 195 29.46 13.15 4.60
CA GLY A 195 30.10 13.74 5.77
C GLY A 195 31.60 13.44 5.83
N THR A 196 31.97 12.19 5.56
CA THR A 196 33.37 11.75 5.60
C THR A 196 34.22 12.37 4.49
N ILE A 197 33.71 12.43 3.26
CA ILE A 197 34.43 13.10 2.17
C ILE A 197 34.60 14.58 2.48
N LEU A 198 33.55 15.24 2.97
CA LEU A 198 33.57 16.68 3.28
C LEU A 198 34.56 17.01 4.41
N SER A 199 34.62 16.16 5.43
CA SER A 199 35.60 16.25 6.51
C SER A 199 37.04 16.07 6.00
N GLY A 200 37.28 15.04 5.16
CA GLY A 200 38.59 14.82 4.53
C GLY A 200 39.07 16.03 3.71
N VAL A 201 38.17 16.66 2.95
CA VAL A 201 38.45 17.90 2.20
C VAL A 201 38.76 19.07 3.13
N ALA A 202 38.00 19.22 4.22
CA ALA A 202 38.24 20.27 5.20
C ALA A 202 39.62 20.12 5.88
N VAL A 203 40.01 18.91 6.27
CA VAL A 203 41.32 18.61 6.84
C VAL A 203 42.43 18.81 5.83
N PHE A 204 42.22 18.41 4.56
CA PHE A 204 43.18 18.69 3.48
C PHE A 204 43.41 20.19 3.31
N ALA A 205 42.33 20.98 3.24
CA ALA A 205 42.42 22.43 3.07
C ALA A 205 43.10 23.11 4.27
N ALA A 206 42.79 22.66 5.49
CA ALA A 206 43.45 23.12 6.70
C ALA A 206 44.94 22.77 6.70
N GLY A 207 45.31 21.52 6.39
CA GLY A 207 46.69 21.07 6.31
C GLY A 207 47.49 21.82 5.23
N TYR A 208 46.86 22.09 4.09
CA TYR A 208 47.44 22.93 3.05
C TYR A 208 47.70 24.35 3.55
N LYS A 209 46.71 24.99 4.20
CA LYS A 209 46.86 26.35 4.76
C LYS A 209 47.90 26.44 5.88
N VAL A 210 47.99 25.42 6.73
CA VAL A 210 49.01 25.33 7.78
C VAL A 210 50.39 25.16 7.15
N SER A 211 50.52 24.29 6.15
CA SER A 211 51.79 24.05 5.47
C SER A 211 52.30 25.26 4.67
N GLU A 212 51.40 26.11 4.17
CA GLU A 212 51.72 27.39 3.53
C GLU A 212 52.51 28.31 4.48
N GLN A 213 52.17 28.28 5.78
CA GLN A 213 52.85 29.07 6.81
C GLN A 213 54.21 28.50 7.22
N VAL A 214 54.39 27.18 7.11
CA VAL A 214 55.63 26.49 7.52
C VAL A 214 56.67 26.44 6.40
N PHE A 215 56.24 26.21 5.15
CA PHE A 215 57.15 26.02 4.01
C PHE A 215 56.77 26.93 2.83
N PRO A 216 57.00 28.25 2.93
CA PRO A 216 56.70 29.17 1.84
C PRO A 216 57.49 28.81 0.57
N GLY A 217 56.80 28.81 -0.59
CA GLY A 217 57.41 28.61 -1.91
C GLY A 217 57.51 27.16 -2.40
N ASN A 218 57.25 26.15 -1.57
CA ASN A 218 57.33 24.73 -1.96
C ASN A 218 55.95 24.07 -2.05
N THR A 219 55.25 24.26 -3.17
CA THR A 219 53.88 23.73 -3.38
C THR A 219 53.78 22.22 -3.21
N ALA A 220 54.80 21.46 -3.60
CA ALA A 220 54.81 20.00 -3.46
C ALA A 220 54.74 19.55 -2.00
N MET A 221 55.53 20.18 -1.11
CA MET A 221 55.49 19.89 0.33
C MET A 221 54.16 20.30 0.95
N MET A 222 53.55 21.38 0.47
CA MET A 222 52.26 21.84 0.97
C MET A 222 51.15 20.83 0.70
N VAL A 223 51.07 20.34 -0.55
CA VAL A 223 50.08 19.33 -0.96
C VAL A 223 50.33 18.01 -0.23
N LEU A 224 51.60 17.59 -0.07
CA LEU A 224 51.95 16.36 0.62
C LEU A 224 51.52 16.39 2.10
N CYS A 225 51.74 17.52 2.79
CA CYS A 225 51.32 17.70 4.18
C CYS A 225 49.80 17.67 4.34
N GLY A 226 49.07 18.39 3.48
CA GLY A 226 47.60 18.36 3.45
C GLY A 226 47.05 16.96 3.16
N MET A 227 47.67 16.23 2.23
CA MET A 227 47.26 14.87 1.86
C MET A 227 47.48 13.88 3.01
N LEU A 228 48.64 13.94 3.69
CA LEU A 228 48.90 13.11 4.87
C LEU A 228 47.91 13.39 6.00
N ALA A 229 47.61 14.66 6.27
CA ALA A 229 46.61 15.03 7.27
C ALA A 229 45.22 14.49 6.93
N ALA A 230 44.80 14.59 5.67
CA ALA A 230 43.52 14.06 5.20
C ALA A 230 43.46 12.53 5.31
N PHE A 231 44.54 11.81 4.99
CA PHE A 231 44.61 10.35 5.15
C PHE A 231 44.42 9.92 6.60
N VAL A 232 45.06 10.61 7.55
CA VAL A 232 44.90 10.33 8.99
C VAL A 232 43.45 10.57 9.42
N ALA A 233 42.83 11.66 8.98
CA ALA A 233 41.44 11.96 9.31
C ALA A 233 40.45 10.93 8.73
N LEU A 234 40.57 10.60 7.44
CA LEU A 234 39.74 9.57 6.80
C LEU A 234 39.93 8.19 7.45
N GLY A 235 41.17 7.84 7.81
CA GLY A 235 41.47 6.61 8.55
C GLY A 235 40.82 6.58 9.93
N ALA A 236 40.86 7.71 10.65
CA ALA A 236 40.22 7.85 11.96
C ALA A 236 38.69 7.74 11.88
N GLU A 237 38.06 8.36 10.88
CA GLU A 237 36.62 8.26 10.64
C GLU A 237 36.20 6.86 10.23
N LEU A 238 36.95 6.21 9.32
CA LEU A 238 36.69 4.83 8.93
C LEU A 238 36.79 3.88 10.13
N TYR A 239 37.79 4.08 10.98
CA TYR A 239 37.93 3.33 12.23
C TYR A 239 36.71 3.55 13.15
N PHE A 240 36.27 4.79 13.32
CA PHE A 240 35.11 5.12 14.14
C PHE A 240 33.83 4.46 13.62
N ILE A 241 33.62 4.46 12.30
CA ILE A 241 32.46 3.79 11.66
C ILE A 241 32.51 2.29 11.93
N ILE A 242 33.66 1.62 11.71
CA ILE A 242 33.79 0.18 11.95
C ILE A 242 33.55 -0.15 13.44
N LYS A 243 34.09 0.68 14.35
CA LYS A 243 34.00 0.44 15.78
C LYS A 243 32.62 0.73 16.37
N PHE A 244 31.89 1.70 15.81
CA PHE A 244 30.59 2.14 16.31
C PHE A 244 29.42 1.46 15.58
N SER A 245 29.65 0.90 14.38
CA SER A 245 28.65 0.16 13.61
C SER A 245 28.59 -1.33 13.92
N LEU A 246 29.54 -1.87 14.72
CA LEU A 246 29.59 -3.27 15.17
C LEU A 246 29.17 -3.37 16.64
#